data_AF-A0A5K1DVC4-F1
#
_entry.id   AF-A0A5K1DVC4-F1
#
_cell.length_a   1.000
_cell.length_b   1.000
_cell.length_c   1.000
_cell.angle_alpha   90.00
_cell.angle_beta   90.00
_cell.angle_gamma   90.00
#
_symmetry.space_group_name_H-M   'P 1'
#
loop_
_entity.id
_entity.type
_entity.pdbx_description
1 polymer ?
#
loop_
_entity_poly.entity_id
_entity_poly.type
_entity_poly.pdbx_seq_one_letter_code
_entity_poly.pdbx_strand_id
1 'polypeptide(L)'
;YYRTNRVTQKSDVYSFGVVLLELITGRPPIFAEPGERFHIIGWVTPRIARREIHSIADPKLNGQYNVNSMWKVADVALSCTSETSDRRPSMIDVVNQLNEALEVETSYQQLTDTPSSE
;
A
#
# COMPACT_ATOMS: atom_id res chain seq x y z
N TYR A 1 12.88 6.90 -12.23
CA TYR A 1 13.70 8.04 -11.80
C TYR A 1 15.09 7.61 -11.33
N TYR A 2 15.20 6.89 -10.19
CA TYR A 2 16.48 6.55 -9.54
C TYR A 2 17.55 5.88 -10.43
N ARG A 3 17.15 5.15 -11.50
CA ARG A 3 18.09 4.47 -12.41
C ARG A 3 18.22 5.07 -13.82
N THR A 4 17.28 5.91 -14.29
CA THR A 4 17.17 6.24 -15.73
C THR A 4 17.06 7.72 -16.09
N ASN A 5 16.88 8.61 -15.11
CA ASN A 5 16.72 10.06 -15.29
C ASN A 5 15.69 10.50 -16.36
N ARG A 6 14.70 9.65 -16.68
CA ARG A 6 13.58 9.96 -17.57
C ARG A 6 12.31 10.11 -16.73
N VAL A 7 11.71 11.30 -16.81
CA VAL A 7 10.36 11.56 -16.30
C VAL A 7 9.39 10.96 -17.31
N THR A 8 8.63 9.96 -16.88
CA THR A 8 7.58 9.33 -17.68
C THR A 8 6.36 9.15 -16.78
N GLN A 9 5.17 8.98 -17.37
CA GLN A 9 3.98 8.63 -16.59
C GLN A 9 4.23 7.39 -15.69
N LYS A 10 5.07 6.46 -16.13
CA LYS A 10 5.45 5.27 -15.36
C LYS A 10 6.44 5.56 -14.22
N SER A 11 7.23 6.63 -14.27
CA SER A 11 7.98 7.07 -13.09
C SER A 11 7.09 7.70 -12.04
N ASP A 12 6.04 8.41 -12.46
CA ASP A 12 5.07 9.02 -11.55
C ASP A 12 4.24 7.94 -10.85
N VAL A 13 3.81 6.91 -11.59
CA VAL A 13 3.15 5.72 -11.02
C VAL A 13 4.06 5.04 -9.98
N TYR A 14 5.35 4.91 -10.25
CA TYR A 14 6.29 4.33 -9.28
C TYR A 14 6.35 5.15 -7.99
N SER A 15 6.55 6.46 -8.12
CA SER A 15 6.62 7.36 -6.97
C SER A 15 5.31 7.36 -6.18
N PHE A 16 4.16 7.32 -6.87
CA PHE A 16 2.85 7.19 -6.24
C PHE A 16 2.71 5.87 -5.47
N GLY A 17 3.20 4.76 -6.02
CA GLY A 17 3.23 3.47 -5.31
C GLY A 17 4.06 3.52 -4.04
N VAL A 18 5.19 4.24 -4.02
CA VAL A 18 5.96 4.46 -2.79
C VAL A 18 5.15 5.25 -1.77
N VAL A 19 4.46 6.32 -2.19
CA VAL A 19 3.58 7.11 -1.31
C VAL A 19 2.45 6.26 -0.73
N LEU A 20 1.84 5.36 -1.52
CA LEU A 20 0.83 4.43 -0.99
C LEU A 20 1.41 3.52 0.11
N LEU A 21 2.65 3.02 -0.08
CA LEU A 21 3.32 2.24 0.97
C LEU A 21 3.59 3.09 2.22
N GLU A 22 4.01 4.34 2.06
CA GLU A 22 4.21 5.25 3.20
C GLU A 22 2.90 5.45 3.98
N LEU A 23 1.79 5.65 3.28
CA LEU A 23 0.47 5.85 3.89
C LEU A 23 0.00 4.64 4.68
N ILE A 24 0.08 3.43 4.10
CA ILE A 24 -0.43 2.23 4.79
C ILE A 24 0.49 1.74 5.90
N THR A 25 1.78 2.12 5.89
CA THR A 25 2.76 1.68 6.90
C THR A 25 3.06 2.73 7.96
N GLY A 26 2.75 4.00 7.70
CA GLY A 26 3.14 5.13 8.55
C GLY A 26 4.65 5.37 8.60
N ARG A 27 5.40 4.83 7.63
CA ARG A 27 6.88 4.88 7.60
C ARG A 27 7.38 5.66 6.38
N PRO A 28 8.53 6.35 6.48
CA PRO A 28 9.14 7.01 5.32
C PRO A 28 9.69 5.96 4.33
N PRO A 29 10.03 6.34 3.07
CA PRO A 29 10.48 5.38 2.04
C PRO A 29 11.78 4.67 2.40
N ILE A 30 12.59 5.31 3.24
CA ILE A 30 13.83 4.77 3.78
C ILE A 30 13.82 5.01 5.27
N PHE A 31 13.92 3.94 6.05
CA PHE A 31 13.98 3.99 7.51
C PHE A 31 15.01 3.00 8.05
N ALA A 32 15.32 3.12 9.33
CA ALA A 32 16.20 2.20 10.04
C ALA A 32 15.45 1.50 11.17
N GLU A 33 15.72 0.22 11.35
CA GLU A 33 15.42 -0.55 12.56
C GLU A 33 16.77 -0.90 13.22
N PRO A 34 16.81 -1.33 14.50
CA PRO A 34 18.08 -1.58 15.17
C PRO A 34 19.02 -2.49 14.37
N GLY A 35 20.12 -1.91 13.87
CA GLY A 35 21.15 -2.63 13.11
C GLY A 35 20.93 -2.75 11.60
N GLU A 36 19.81 -2.26 11.05
CA GLU A 36 19.51 -2.43 9.61
C GLU A 36 18.76 -1.23 9.01
N ARG A 37 19.09 -0.88 7.75
CA ARG A 37 18.42 0.17 6.99
C ARG A 37 17.63 -0.45 5.86
N PHE A 38 16.35 -0.12 5.77
CA PHE A 38 15.44 -0.67 4.80
C PHE A 38 14.96 0.37 3.80
N HIS A 39 14.81 -0.05 2.54
CA HIS A 39 13.88 0.57 1.62
C HIS A 39 12.49 -0.03 1.85
N ILE A 40 11.45 0.80 1.89
CA ILE A 40 10.09 0.39 2.26
C ILE A 40 9.58 -0.80 1.44
N ILE A 41 9.83 -0.81 0.13
CA ILE A 41 9.48 -1.94 -0.76
C ILE A 41 10.14 -3.24 -0.29
N GLY A 42 11.44 -3.19 0.07
CA GLY A 42 12.19 -4.36 0.53
C GLY A 42 11.71 -4.88 1.88
N TRP A 43 11.17 -4.01 2.72
CA TRP A 43 10.60 -4.37 4.01
C TRP A 43 9.17 -4.93 3.90
N VAL A 44 8.34 -4.35 3.02
CA VAL A 44 6.93 -4.75 2.82
C VAL A 44 6.82 -6.06 2.03
N THR A 45 7.55 -6.20 0.92
CA THR A 45 7.45 -7.37 0.01
C THR A 45 7.49 -8.73 0.73
N PRO A 46 8.49 -9.04 1.60
CA PRO A 46 8.54 -10.34 2.27
C PRO A 46 7.39 -10.55 3.28
N ARG A 47 6.89 -9.48 3.91
CA ARG A 47 5.76 -9.57 4.86
C ARG A 47 4.45 -9.84 4.15
N ILE A 48 4.23 -9.18 3.01
CA ILE A 48 3.12 -9.48 2.11
C ILE A 48 3.20 -10.94 1.63
N ALA A 49 4.37 -11.41 1.19
CA ALA A 49 4.53 -12.80 0.76
C ALA A 49 4.19 -13.83 1.87
N ARG A 50 4.42 -13.49 3.14
CA ARG A 50 4.09 -14.30 4.33
C ARG A 50 2.66 -14.13 4.84
N ARG A 51 1.86 -13.31 4.17
CA ARG A 51 0.50 -12.92 4.58
C ARG A 51 0.40 -12.16 5.91
N GLU A 52 1.44 -11.41 6.27
CA GLU A 52 1.56 -10.68 7.53
C GLU A 52 1.08 -9.23 7.40
N ILE A 53 -0.12 -8.99 6.87
CA ILE A 53 -0.61 -7.63 6.57
C ILE A 53 -0.69 -6.73 7.81
N HIS A 54 -1.05 -7.28 8.97
CA HIS A 54 -1.09 -6.53 10.23
C HIS A 54 0.30 -6.04 10.67
N SER A 55 1.36 -6.75 10.28
CA SER A 55 2.73 -6.36 10.64
C SER A 55 3.23 -5.15 9.85
N ILE A 56 2.60 -4.84 8.71
CA ILE A 56 2.96 -3.70 7.88
C ILE A 56 2.07 -2.48 8.13
N ALA A 57 0.87 -2.66 8.68
CA ALA A 57 -0.08 -1.57 8.84
C ALA A 57 0.46 -0.50 9.81
N ASP A 58 0.13 0.77 9.53
CA ASP A 58 0.46 1.89 10.42
C ASP A 58 -0.11 1.61 11.82
N PRO A 59 0.74 1.55 12.87
CA PRO A 59 0.28 1.35 14.24
C PRO A 59 -0.81 2.35 14.67
N LYS A 60 -0.84 3.56 14.11
CA LYS A 60 -1.84 4.59 14.41
C LYS A 60 -3.25 4.20 13.96
N LEU A 61 -3.39 3.26 13.03
CA LEU A 61 -4.69 2.72 12.63
C LEU A 61 -5.31 1.84 13.71
N ASN A 62 -4.53 1.34 14.68
CA ASN A 62 -5.01 0.53 15.81
C ASN A 62 -5.91 -0.66 15.39
N GLY A 63 -5.64 -1.26 14.23
CA GLY A 63 -6.45 -2.36 13.68
C GLY A 63 -7.83 -1.95 13.13
N GLN A 64 -8.15 -0.66 13.08
CA GLN A 64 -9.40 -0.12 12.54
C GLN A 64 -9.34 0.00 11.02
N TYR A 65 -9.28 -1.14 10.35
CA TYR A 65 -9.32 -1.23 8.89
C TYR A 65 -9.76 -2.64 8.48
N ASN A 66 -10.37 -2.75 7.31
CA ASN A 66 -10.65 -4.04 6.71
C ASN A 66 -9.37 -4.66 6.15
N VAL A 67 -9.08 -5.89 6.56
CA VAL A 67 -7.90 -6.65 6.10
C VAL A 67 -7.85 -6.76 4.57
N ASN A 68 -8.97 -7.04 3.91
CA ASN A 68 -9.01 -7.22 2.46
C ASN A 68 -8.79 -5.89 1.72
N SER A 69 -9.34 -4.79 2.24
CA SER A 69 -9.06 -3.44 1.71
C SER A 69 -7.57 -3.12 1.80
N MET A 70 -6.96 -3.32 2.98
CA MET A 70 -5.53 -3.09 3.20
C MET A 70 -4.65 -3.94 2.26
N TRP A 71 -5.00 -5.21 2.08
CA TRP A 71 -4.33 -6.09 1.12
C TRP A 71 -4.39 -5.55 -0.30
N LYS A 72 -5.55 -5.05 -0.71
CA LYS A 72 -5.76 -4.52 -2.05
C LYS A 72 -4.93 -3.27 -2.30
N VAL A 73 -4.86 -2.36 -1.31
CA VAL A 73 -3.98 -1.18 -1.40
C VAL A 73 -2.51 -1.59 -1.47
N ALA A 74 -2.07 -2.56 -0.66
CA ALA A 74 -0.70 -3.07 -0.68
C ALA A 74 -0.33 -3.68 -2.04
N ASP A 75 -1.23 -4.46 -2.64
CA ASP A 75 -1.02 -5.07 -3.96
C ASP A 75 -0.93 -4.04 -5.09
N VAL A 76 -1.80 -3.01 -5.06
CA VAL A 76 -1.72 -1.87 -5.97
C VAL A 76 -0.37 -1.16 -5.82
N ALA A 77 0.06 -0.90 -4.58
CA ALA A 77 1.31 -0.20 -4.30
C ALA A 77 2.54 -1.01 -4.77
N LEU A 78 2.55 -2.33 -4.59
CA LEU A 78 3.61 -3.21 -5.07
C LEU A 78 3.62 -3.29 -6.61
N SER A 79 2.46 -3.34 -7.25
CA SER A 79 2.33 -3.31 -8.70
C SER A 79 2.85 -1.99 -9.29
N CYS A 80 2.50 -0.86 -8.68
CA CYS A 80 3.04 0.46 -9.02
C CYS A 80 4.57 0.53 -8.90
N THR A 81 5.14 -0.16 -7.91
CA THR A 81 6.58 -0.13 -7.62
C THR A 81 7.39 -1.24 -8.30
N SER A 82 6.81 -1.94 -9.27
CA SER A 82 7.52 -2.93 -10.10
C SER A 82 8.80 -2.34 -10.72
N GLU A 83 9.90 -3.11 -10.66
CA GLU A 83 11.15 -2.74 -11.31
C GLU A 83 10.99 -2.63 -12.84
N THR A 84 10.18 -3.52 -13.42
CA THR A 84 9.80 -3.46 -14.85
C THR A 84 8.72 -2.40 -15.06
N SER A 85 9.07 -1.33 -15.77
CA SER A 85 8.19 -0.17 -16.03
C SER A 85 6.87 -0.55 -16.70
N ASP A 86 6.90 -1.49 -17.64
CA ASP A 86 5.70 -1.89 -18.41
C ASP A 86 4.71 -2.72 -17.59
N ARG A 87 5.18 -3.33 -16.49
CA ARG A 87 4.32 -4.05 -15.54
C ARG A 87 3.61 -3.11 -14.56
N ARG A 88 4.02 -1.84 -14.49
CA ARG A 88 3.32 -0.87 -13.64
C ARG A 88 1.96 -0.56 -14.29
N PRO A 89 0.88 -0.43 -13.52
CA PRO A 89 -0.43 -0.04 -14.06
C PRO A 89 -0.43 1.36 -14.69
N SER A 90 -1.52 1.74 -15.36
CA SER A 90 -1.80 3.16 -15.63
C SER A 90 -2.40 3.82 -14.39
N MET A 91 -2.36 5.16 -14.30
CA MET A 91 -3.02 5.85 -13.18
C MET A 91 -4.54 5.64 -13.16
N ILE A 92 -5.16 5.37 -14.32
CA ILE A 92 -6.58 5.02 -14.40
C ILE A 92 -6.82 3.67 -13.70
N ASP A 93 -6.00 2.66 -13.99
CA ASP A 93 -6.10 1.34 -13.35
C ASP A 93 -5.85 1.44 -11.85
N VAL A 94 -4.92 2.30 -11.42
CA VAL A 94 -4.64 2.55 -10.00
C VAL A 94 -5.87 3.11 -9.30
N VAL A 95 -6.52 4.14 -9.88
CA VAL A 95 -7.74 4.73 -9.30
C VAL A 95 -8.86 3.70 -9.21
N ASN A 96 -9.09 2.91 -10.26
CA ASN A 96 -10.13 1.88 -10.26
C ASN A 96 -9.89 0.86 -9.14
N GLN A 97 -8.67 0.36 -9.00
CA GLN A 97 -8.34 -0.62 -7.97
C GLN A 97 -8.42 -0.06 -6.55
N LEU A 98 -8.07 1.22 -6.35
CA LEU A 98 -8.23 1.91 -5.07
C LEU A 98 -9.70 2.17 -4.73
N ASN A 99 -10.55 2.48 -5.72
CA ASN A 99 -11.99 2.59 -5.51
C ASN A 99 -12.60 1.26 -5.06
N GLU A 100 -12.21 0.14 -5.69
CA GLU A 100 -12.62 -1.19 -5.22
C GLU A 100 -12.16 -1.48 -3.78
N ALA A 101 -10.97 -1.02 -3.38
CA ALA A 101 -10.51 -1.16 -1.99
C ALA A 101 -11.35 -0.31 -1.03
N LEU A 102 -11.69 0.91 -1.44
CA LEU A 102 -12.54 1.82 -0.68
C LEU A 102 -13.97 1.27 -0.51
N GLU A 103 -14.54 0.62 -1.53
CA GLU A 103 -15.85 -0.03 -1.46
C GLU A 103 -15.85 -1.16 -0.40
N VAL A 104 -14.78 -1.97 -0.36
CA VAL A 104 -14.60 -3.01 0.65
C VAL A 104 -14.50 -2.41 2.06
N GLU A 105 -13.73 -1.33 2.23
CA GLU A 105 -13.59 -0.64 3.51
C GLU A 105 -14.91 0.00 3.98
N THR A 106 -15.61 0.69 3.09
CA THR A 106 -16.88 1.37 3.39
C THR A 106 -17.95 0.35 3.81
N SER A 107 -18.00 -0.80 3.12
CA SER A 107 -18.91 -1.88 3.48
C SER A 107 -18.60 -2.46 4.86
N TYR A 108 -17.31 -2.57 5.22
CA TYR A 108 -16.89 -2.99 6.55
C TYR A 108 -17.29 -1.99 7.63
N GLN A 109 -17.06 -0.69 7.40
CA GLN A 109 -17.43 0.36 8.36
C GLN A 109 -18.93 0.40 8.63
N GLN A 110 -19.77 0.24 7.61
CA GLN A 110 -21.23 0.16 7.79
C GLN A 110 -21.67 -1.02 8.69
N LEU A 111 -20.94 -2.14 8.65
CA LEU A 111 -21.18 -3.30 9.51
C LEU A 111 -20.68 -3.10 10.93
N THR A 112 -19.59 -2.34 11.13
CA THR A 112 -19.03 -2.09 12.47
C THR A 112 -19.69 -0.92 13.19
N ASP A 113 -20.28 0.02 12.46
CA ASP A 113 -20.96 1.21 12.99
C ASP A 113 -22.44 0.95 13.32
N THR A 114 -22.95 -0.25 13.07
CA THR A 114 -24.32 -0.60 13.50
C THR A 114 -24.33 -0.72 15.03
N PRO A 115 -25.09 0.10 15.77
CA PRO A 115 -25.14 -0.02 17.22
C PRO A 115 -25.66 -1.42 17.55
N SER A 116 -24.88 -2.16 18.36
CA SER A 116 -25.33 -3.40 18.98
C SER A 116 -26.66 -3.09 19.67
N SER A 117 -27.72 -3.71 19.20
CA SER A 117 -29.05 -3.53 19.75
C SER A 117 -29.05 -4.10 21.17
N GLU A 118 -29.05 -3.22 22.17
CA GLU A 118 -29.51 -3.51 23.53
C GLU A 118 -30.57 -2.48 23.92
#